data_AF-A0A564N251-F1
#
_entry.id   AF-A0A564N251-F1
#
_cell.length_a   1.000
_cell.length_b   1.000
_cell.length_c   1.000
_cell.angle_alpha   90.00
_cell.angle_beta   90.00
_cell.angle_gamma   90.00
#
_symmetry.space_group_name_H-M   'P 1'
#
loop_
_entity.id
_entity.type
_entity.pdbx_description
1 polymer ?
#
loop_
_entity_poly.entity_id
_entity_poly.type
_entity_poly.pdbx_seq_one_letter_code
_entity_poly.pdbx_strand_id
1 'polypeptide(L)' 'MENGLLHRANPRITALHLSALLQAELMDRFLFCQQESVDDEEVRQVTARAVEVFMAAYLPR' A
#
# COMPACT_ATOMS: atom_id res chain seq x y z
N MET A 1 6.95 -0.60 14.35
CA MET A 1 8.07 -1.54 14.61
C MET A 1 8.45 -1.58 16.08
N GLU A 2 8.87 -0.45 16.66
CA GLU A 2 9.49 -0.44 18.00
C GLU A 2 8.51 -0.71 19.15
N ASN A 3 7.23 -0.33 18.98
CA ASN A 3 6.18 -0.59 19.96
C ASN A 3 5.61 -2.03 19.90
N GLY A 4 6.22 -2.94 19.14
CA GLY A 4 5.77 -4.33 19.01
C GLY A 4 4.47 -4.55 18.21
N LEU A 5 3.81 -3.47 17.78
CA LEU A 5 2.56 -3.53 16.98
C LEU A 5 2.75 -4.11 15.57
N LEU A 6 3.98 -4.11 15.08
CA LEU A 6 4.37 -4.67 13.78
C LEU A 6 5.68 -5.46 13.97
N HIS A 7 5.82 -6.56 13.24
CA HIS A 7 7.01 -7.41 13.22
C HIS A 7 8.27 -6.58 12.94
N ARG A 8 9.32 -6.79 13.73
CA ARG A 8 10.54 -5.98 13.67
C ARG A 8 11.23 -6.10 12.31
N ALA A 9 11.11 -5.07 11.47
CA ALA A 9 11.87 -4.93 10.22
C ALA A 9 12.46 -3.52 10.09
N ASN A 10 13.27 -3.30 9.06
CA ASN A 10 13.85 -1.98 8.79
C ASN A 10 12.72 -0.99 8.40
N PRO A 11 12.44 0.05 9.21
CA PRO A 11 11.28 0.92 9.03
C PRO A 11 11.29 1.61 7.67
N ARG A 12 12.47 2.03 7.18
CA ARG A 12 12.62 2.69 5.87
C ARG A 12 12.20 1.77 4.73
N ILE A 13 12.61 0.51 4.77
CA ILE A 13 12.26 -0.47 3.74
C ILE A 13 10.76 -0.79 3.78
N THR A 14 10.20 -1.00 4.97
CA THR A 14 8.74 -1.21 5.12
C THR A 14 7.91 -0.07 4.59
N ALA A 15 8.33 1.18 4.81
CA ALA A 15 7.62 2.35 4.27
C ALA A 15 7.62 2.34 2.72
N LEU A 16 8.73 1.93 2.10
CA LEU A 16 8.80 1.77 0.65
C LEU A 16 7.85 0.67 0.16
N HIS A 17 7.74 -0.45 0.88
CA HIS A 17 6.80 -1.51 0.51
C HIS A 17 5.35 -1.03 0.57
N LEU A 18 4.95 -0.32 1.62
CA LEU A 18 3.59 0.25 1.70
C LEU A 18 3.35 1.25 0.57
N SER A 19 4.31 2.13 0.28
CA SER A 19 4.21 3.08 -0.82
C SER A 19 4.04 2.38 -2.17
N ALA A 20 4.82 1.32 -2.43
CA ALA A 20 4.71 0.52 -3.64
C ALA A 20 3.34 -0.16 -3.77
N LEU A 21 2.82 -0.73 -2.67
CA LEU A 21 1.49 -1.35 -2.66
C LEU A 21 0.37 -0.35 -2.95
N LEU A 22 0.44 0.86 -2.40
CA LEU A 22 -0.54 1.93 -2.68
C LEU A 22 -0.54 2.37 -4.15
N GLN A 23 0.61 2.29 -4.81
CA GLN A 23 0.76 2.73 -6.20
C GLN A 23 0.45 1.62 -7.21
N ALA A 24 0.58 0.35 -6.81
CA ALA A 24 0.59 -0.79 -7.72
C ALA A 24 -0.64 -0.88 -8.65
N GLU A 25 -1.82 -0.51 -8.17
CA GLU A 25 -3.06 -0.62 -8.94
C GLU A 25 -3.37 0.60 -9.82
N LEU A 26 -2.77 1.75 -9.53
CA LEU A 26 -3.08 3.03 -10.18
C LEU A 26 -1.96 3.55 -11.06
N MET A 27 -0.70 3.18 -10.77
CA MET A 27 0.48 3.74 -11.43
C MET A 27 0.48 3.48 -12.93
N ASP A 28 0.23 2.25 -13.36
CA ASP A 28 0.23 1.90 -14.79
C ASP A 28 -0.90 2.62 -15.53
N ARG A 29 -2.09 2.70 -14.92
CA ARG A 29 -3.24 3.41 -15.49
C ARG A 29 -2.94 4.89 -15.69
N PHE A 30 -2.25 5.50 -14.72
CA PHE A 30 -1.79 6.87 -14.80
C PHE A 30 -0.72 7.05 -15.90
N LEU A 31 0.34 6.23 -15.89
CA LEU A 31 1.46 6.32 -16.84
C LEU A 31 1.03 6.14 -18.30
N PHE A 32 0.05 5.27 -18.52
CA PHE A 32 -0.47 4.96 -19.86
C PHE A 32 -1.77 5.69 -20.19
N CYS A 33 -2.19 6.67 -19.36
CA CYS A 33 -3.40 7.46 -19.54
C CYS A 33 -4.65 6.60 -19.83
N GLN A 34 -4.78 5.46 -19.15
CA GLN A 34 -5.86 4.48 -19.40
C GLN A 34 -7.19 4.91 -18.78
N GLN A 35 -7.17 5.92 -17.90
CA GLN A 35 -8.35 6.44 -17.23
C GLN A 35 -8.20 7.95 -17.01
N GLU A 36 -9.26 8.71 -17.27
CA GLU A 36 -9.25 10.18 -17.11
C GLU A 36 -9.29 10.64 -15.66
N SER A 37 -9.98 9.93 -14.77
CA SER A 37 -10.09 10.29 -13.36
C SER A 37 -10.29 9.07 -12.47
N VAL A 38 -9.78 9.11 -11.24
CA VAL A 38 -10.00 8.09 -10.20
C VAL A 38 -10.87 8.74 -9.13
N ASP A 39 -11.98 8.12 -8.77
CA ASP A 39 -12.87 8.65 -7.74
C ASP A 39 -12.44 8.25 -6.31
N ASP A 40 -13.01 8.93 -5.32
CA ASP A 40 -12.67 8.71 -3.91
C ASP A 40 -13.00 7.29 -3.40
N GLU A 41 -14.00 6.64 -4.01
CA GLU A 41 -14.38 5.28 -3.65
C GLU A 41 -13.31 4.28 -4.14
N GLU A 42 -12.87 4.44 -5.39
CA GLU A 42 -11.79 3.65 -5.96
C GLU A 42 -10.48 3.83 -5.18
N VAL A 43 -10.10 5.06 -4.84
CA VAL A 43 -8.93 5.33 -3.99
C VAL A 43 -9.05 4.60 -2.64
N ARG A 44 -10.22 4.63 -2.02
CA ARG A 44 -10.46 3.96 -0.73
C ARG A 44 -10.29 2.45 -0.85
N GLN A 45 -10.83 1.86 -1.91
CA GLN A 45 -10.77 0.41 -2.14
C GLN A 45 -9.35 -0.07 -2.43
N VAL A 46 -8.60 0.64 -3.29
CA VAL A 46 -7.18 0.35 -3.56
C VAL A 46 -6.36 0.47 -2.27
N THR A 47 -6.59 1.54 -1.50
CA THR A 47 -5.91 1.75 -0.22
C THR A 47 -6.19 0.62 0.76
N ALA A 48 -7.44 0.17 0.88
CA ALA A 48 -7.83 -0.92 1.77
C ALA A 48 -7.08 -2.22 1.44
N ARG A 49 -6.98 -2.59 0.15
CA ARG A 49 -6.25 -3.78 -0.31
C ARG A 49 -4.75 -3.67 -0.04
N ALA A 50 -4.15 -2.51 -0.34
CA ALA A 50 -2.73 -2.28 -0.07
C ALA A 50 -2.39 -2.42 1.42
N VAL A 51 -3.24 -1.87 2.30
CA VAL A 51 -3.10 -2.00 3.76
C VAL A 51 -3.29 -3.44 4.21
N GLU A 52 -4.29 -4.16 3.69
CA GLU A 52 -4.52 -5.57 4.03
C GLU A 52 -3.28 -6.42 3.72
N VAL A 53 -2.71 -6.29 2.52
CA VAL A 53 -1.49 -7.01 2.11
C VAL A 53 -0.30 -6.62 2.99
N PHE A 54 -0.13 -5.34 3.27
CA PHE A 54 0.94 -4.86 4.15
C PHE A 54 0.80 -5.45 5.55
N MET A 55 -0.40 -5.42 6.13
CA MET A 55 -0.66 -5.94 7.48
C MET A 55 -0.45 -7.45 7.54
N ALA A 56 -0.89 -8.22 6.54
CA ALA A 56 -0.64 -9.66 6.47
C ALA A 56 0.87 -10.00 6.50
N ALA A 57 1.72 -9.15 5.92
CA ALA A 57 3.17 -9.33 5.92
C ALA A 57 3.85 -8.87 7.23
N TYR A 58 3.32 -7.83 7.89
CA TYR A 58 4.00 -7.14 8.99
C TYR A 58 3.31 -7.25 10.35
N LEU A 59 2.16 -7.91 10.46
CA LEU A 59 1.57 -8.20 11.76
C LEU A 59 2.49 -9.10 12.59
N PRO A 60 2.55 -8.90 13.92
CA PRO A 60 3.24 -9.82 14.83
C PRO A 60 2.63 -11.23 14.70
N ARG A 61 3.48 -12.26 14.68
CA ARG A 61 3.04 -13.65 14.75
C ARG A 61 2.78 -14.06 16.19
#